data_AF-A0AAJ5N959-F1
#
_entry.id   AF-A0AAJ5N959-F1
#
_cell.length_a   1.000
_cell.length_b   1.000
_cell.length_c   1.000
_cell.angle_alpha   90.00
_cell.angle_beta   90.00
_cell.angle_gamma   90.00
#
_symmetry.space_group_name_H-M   'P 1'
#
loop_
_entity.id
_entity.type
_entity.pdbx_description
1 polymer ?
#
loop_
_entity_poly.entity_id
_entity_poly.type
_entity_poly.pdbx_seq_one_letter_code
_entity_poly.pdbx_strand_id
1 'polypeptide(L)' 'MLSMIAVNSDAHSIFFRMHRPNDEKRAVASLNPNGWEERLATLNVEAAQAMLQGCFALLC' A
#
# COMPACT_ATOMS: atom_id res chain seq x y z
N MET A 1 12.23 13.33 9.51
CA MET A 1 11.83 11.92 9.69
C MET A 1 11.01 11.51 8.47
N LEU A 2 11.29 10.35 7.88
CA LEU A 2 10.53 9.79 6.76
C LEU A 2 9.72 8.60 7.28
N SER A 3 8.51 8.41 6.75
CA SER A 3 7.65 7.27 7.10
C SER A 3 7.02 6.69 5.85
N MET A 4 6.73 5.40 5.88
CA MET A 4 6.06 4.68 4.81
C MET A 4 4.59 4.48 5.17
N ILE A 5 3.71 4.65 4.19
CA ILE A 5 2.29 4.40 4.38
C ILE A 5 2.04 2.89 4.26
N ALA A 6 1.34 2.33 5.25
CA ALA A 6 0.97 0.92 5.27
C ALA A 6 -0.56 0.75 5.12
N VAL A 7 -0.97 -0.25 4.36
CA VAL A 7 -2.36 -0.67 4.15
C VAL A 7 -2.57 -2.06 4.73
N ASN A 8 -3.82 -2.39 5.09
CA ASN A 8 -4.17 -3.74 5.51
C ASN A 8 -3.91 -4.75 4.37
N SER A 9 -3.40 -5.92 4.70
CA SER A 9 -3.03 -6.98 3.76
C SER A 9 -3.49 -8.37 4.18
N ASP A 10 -4.49 -8.47 5.07
CA ASP A 10 -5.00 -9.75 5.56
C ASP A 10 -5.57 -10.61 4.42
N ALA A 11 -6.16 -9.97 3.41
CA ALA A 11 -6.72 -10.65 2.24
C ALA A 11 -5.66 -11.12 1.22
N HIS A 12 -4.38 -10.75 1.37
CA HIS A 12 -3.35 -11.09 0.39
C HIS A 12 -2.74 -12.46 0.70
N SER A 13 -2.80 -13.39 -0.27
CA SER A 13 -2.39 -14.79 -0.11
C SER A 13 -0.97 -14.99 0.42
N ILE A 14 -0.07 -14.07 0.08
CA ILE A 14 1.33 -14.06 0.52
C ILE A 14 1.50 -13.35 1.87
N PHE A 15 0.96 -12.13 2.04
CA PHE A 15 1.21 -11.35 3.26
C PHE A 15 0.47 -11.93 4.47
N PHE A 16 -0.64 -12.64 4.26
CA PHE A 16 -1.32 -13.37 5.32
C PHE A 16 -0.41 -14.37 6.05
N ARG A 17 0.60 -14.90 5.35
CA ARG A 17 1.58 -15.85 5.89
C ARG A 17 2.83 -15.20 6.47
N MET A 18 3.00 -13.89 6.28
CA MET A 18 4.12 -13.11 6.81
C MET A 18 3.77 -12.50 8.18
N HIS A 19 4.76 -12.00 8.91
CA HIS A 19 4.61 -11.43 10.27
C HIS A 19 4.10 -12.44 11.32
N ARG A 20 4.03 -12.02 12.59
CA ARG A 20 3.57 -12.89 13.68
C ARG A 20 2.13 -13.36 13.45
N PRO A 21 1.79 -14.60 13.81
CA PRO A 21 0.39 -15.07 13.76
C PRO A 21 -0.52 -14.17 14.59
N ASN A 22 -1.76 -13.97 14.12
CA ASN A 22 -2.81 -13.16 14.75
C ASN A 22 -2.57 -11.63 14.81
N ASP A 23 -1.43 -11.13 14.37
CA ASP A 23 -1.23 -9.70 14.14
C ASP A 23 -1.91 -9.27 12.83
N GLU A 24 -2.48 -8.05 12.81
CA GLU A 24 -2.96 -7.41 11.57
C GLU A 24 -1.83 -7.41 10.54
N LYS A 25 -2.12 -7.88 9.33
CA LYS A 25 -1.14 -7.84 8.25
C LYS A 25 -1.14 -6.47 7.63
N ARG A 26 0.04 -5.87 7.59
CA ARG A 26 0.29 -4.55 7.02
C ARG A 26 1.29 -4.69 5.89
N ALA A 27 0.93 -4.21 4.70
CA ALA A 27 1.84 -4.10 3.57
C ALA A 27 2.11 -2.63 3.27
N VAL A 28 3.30 -2.33 2.74
CA VAL A 28 3.61 -1.00 2.23
C VAL A 28 2.70 -0.71 1.04
N ALA A 29 2.08 0.47 1.05
CA ALA A 29 1.25 0.90 -0.06
C ALA A 29 2.08 1.00 -1.34
N SER A 30 1.61 0.35 -2.39
CA SER A 30 2.21 0.41 -3.72
C SER A 30 1.55 1.52 -4.53
N LEU A 31 2.35 2.17 -5.39
CA LEU A 31 1.88 3.21 -6.29
C LEU A 31 1.86 2.69 -7.72
N ASN A 32 0.87 3.11 -8.50
CA ASN A 32 0.87 2.90 -9.93
C ASN A 32 2.09 3.63 -10.55
N PRO A 33 2.96 2.93 -11.29
CA PRO A 33 4.14 3.54 -11.91
C PRO A 33 3.82 4.71 -12.84
N ASN A 34 2.61 4.78 -13.40
CA ASN A 34 2.20 5.88 -14.29
C ASN A 34 1.60 7.08 -13.54
N GLY A 35 1.30 6.95 -12.24
CA GLY A 35 0.63 7.97 -11.43
C GLY A 35 1.52 8.60 -10.36
N TRP A 36 2.83 8.37 -10.41
CA TRP A 36 3.75 8.80 -9.35
C TRP A 36 3.87 10.33 -9.25
N GLU A 37 3.96 11.03 -10.39
CA GLU A 37 4.08 12.50 -10.42
C GLU A 37 2.83 13.18 -9.86
N GLU A 38 1.65 12.73 -10.33
CA GLU A 38 0.35 13.23 -9.87
C GLU A 38 0.22 13.08 -8.35
N ARG A 39 0.67 11.95 -7.80
CA ARG A 39 0.62 11.75 -6.35
C ARG A 39 1.53 12.71 -5.57
N LEU A 40 2.71 13.02 -6.10
CA LEU A 40 3.63 13.92 -5.43
C LEU A 40 3.15 15.37 -5.47
N ALA A 41 2.38 15.73 -6.49
CA ALA A 41 1.90 17.10 -6.70
C ALA A 41 0.49 17.36 -6.16
N THR A 42 -0.33 16.31 -5.94
CA THR A 42 -1.73 16.49 -5.57
C THR A 42 -1.89 17.05 -4.15
N LEU A 43 -2.73 18.08 -4.04
CA LEU A 43 -3.18 18.65 -2.76
C LEU A 43 -4.54 18.08 -2.32
N ASN A 44 -5.17 17.27 -3.17
CA ASN A 44 -6.46 16.65 -2.88
C ASN A 44 -6.23 15.35 -2.10
N VAL A 45 -6.71 15.33 -0.85
CA VAL A 45 -6.48 14.23 0.08
C VAL A 45 -7.23 12.98 -0.34
N GLU A 46 -8.46 13.12 -0.84
CA GLU A 46 -9.29 12.00 -1.29
C GLU A 46 -8.67 11.32 -2.51
N ALA A 47 -8.19 12.10 -3.49
CA ALA A 47 -7.45 11.61 -4.64
C ALA A 47 -6.17 10.90 -4.19
N ALA A 48 -5.41 11.50 -3.27
CA ALA A 48 -4.23 10.87 -2.70
C ALA A 48 -4.58 9.53 -2.01
N GLN A 49 -5.68 9.43 -1.26
CA GLN A 49 -6.07 8.17 -0.62
C GLN A 49 -6.45 7.10 -1.65
N ALA A 50 -7.18 7.47 -2.70
CA ALA A 50 -7.59 6.56 -3.76
C ALA A 50 -6.40 5.98 -4.56
N MET A 51 -5.26 6.68 -4.58
CA MET A 51 -4.03 6.21 -5.22
C MET A 51 -3.25 5.16 -4.40
N LEU A 52 -3.59 4.94 -3.12
CA LEU A 52 -2.94 3.94 -2.27
C LEU A 52 -3.51 2.56 -2.54
N GLN A 53 -2.69 1.66 -3.09
CA GLN A 53 -3.09 0.30 -3.40
C GLN A 53 -2.28 -0.72 -2.58
N GLY A 54 -2.88 -1.87 -2.26
CA GLY A 54 -2.14 -3.03 -1.78
C GLY A 54 -1.30 -3.66 -2.91
N CYS A 55 -0.19 -4.33 -2.58
CA CYS A 55 0.57 -5.11 -3.57
C CYS A 55 -0.41 -6.07 -4.30
N PHE A 56 -0.44 -6.04 -5.63
CA PHE A 56 -1.05 -7.12 -6.41
C PHE A 56 -0.06 -8.28 -6.46
N ALA A 57 -0.57 -9.51 -6.42
CA ALA A 57 0.18 -10.78 -6.40
C ALA A 57 1.12 -11.05 -7.61
N LEU A 58 1.39 -10.05 -8.44
CA LEU A 58 2.38 -10.09 -9.53
C LEU A 58 3.69 -9.39 -9.17
N LEU A 59 3.70 -8.57 -8.10
CA LEU A 59 4.89 -7.88 -7.57
C LEU A 59 5.39 -8.48 -6.25
N CYS A 60 4.59 -9.41 -5.71
CA CYS A 60 4.79 -10.20 -4.50
C CYS A 60 4.31 -11.61 -4.89
#